data_AF-A0A7G8X136-F1
#
_entry.id   AF-A0A7G8X136-F1
#
_cell.length_a   1.000
_cell.length_b   1.000
_cell.length_c   1.000
_cell.angle_alpha   90.00
_cell.angle_beta   90.00
_cell.angle_gamma   90.00
#
_symmetry.space_group_name_H-M   'P 1'
#
loop_
_entity.id
_entity.type
_entity.pdbx_description
1 polymer ?
#
loop_
_entity_poly.entity_id
_entity_poly.type
_entity_poly.pdbx_seq_one_letter_code
_entity_poly.pdbx_strand_id
1 'polypeptide(L)' 'MDRSFYRFALSFRGGAMGDLKSTFAEYMFKDSSFPKEEKSFDPLSRYIEEKADAKMPSVVFDELFLLYEERFL' A
#
# COMPACT_ATOMS: atom_id res chain seq x y z
N MET A 1 4.91 -16.93 6.47
CA MET A 1 4.11 -16.57 5.28
C MET A 1 4.74 -15.34 4.66
N ASP A 2 5.49 -15.48 3.57
CA ASP A 2 6.16 -14.37 2.89
C ASP A 2 5.21 -13.58 1.98
N ARG A 3 4.20 -12.94 2.56
CA ARG A 3 3.38 -11.98 1.79
C ARG A 3 4.05 -10.61 1.86
N SER A 4 4.34 -10.02 0.71
CA SER A 4 4.78 -8.63 0.64
C SER A 4 3.64 -7.68 0.97
N PHE A 5 3.98 -6.45 1.37
CA PHE A 5 3.02 -5.38 1.60
C PHE A 5 2.11 -5.19 0.37
N TYR A 6 2.70 -5.23 -0.82
CA TYR A 6 1.97 -5.16 -2.09
C TYR A 6 0.84 -6.19 -2.17
N ARG A 7 1.14 -7.48 -1.92
CA ARG A 7 0.12 -8.54 -1.99
C ARG A 7 -0.97 -8.35 -0.94
N PHE A 8 -0.64 -7.83 0.24
CA PHE A 8 -1.61 -7.50 1.26
C PHE A 8 -2.52 -6.33 0.82
N ALA A 9 -1.94 -5.23 0.34
CA ALA A 9 -2.68 -4.06 -0.11
C ALA A 9 -3.66 -4.41 -1.26
N LEU A 10 -3.27 -5.30 -2.17
CA LEU A 10 -4.15 -5.77 -3.24
C LEU A 10 -5.45 -6.45 -2.74
N SER A 11 -5.48 -6.95 -1.51
CA SER A 11 -6.72 -7.54 -0.93
C SER A 11 -7.82 -6.51 -0.67
N PHE A 12 -7.48 -5.21 -0.64
CA PHE A 12 -8.44 -4.11 -0.50
C PHE A 12 -9.03 -3.64 -1.83
N ARG A 13 -8.58 -4.20 -2.97
CA ARG A 13 -9.12 -3.85 -4.28
C ARG A 13 -10.59 -4.26 -4.39
N GLY A 14 -11.37 -3.39 -5.03
CA GLY A 14 -12.80 -3.63 -5.22
C GLY A 14 -13.66 -3.41 -3.97
N GLY A 15 -13.11 -2.73 -2.94
CA GLY A 15 -13.90 -2.28 -1.80
C GLY A 15 -14.88 -1.15 -2.16
N ALA A 16 -15.49 -0.57 -1.12
CA ALA A 16 -16.59 0.39 -1.29
C ALA A 16 -16.17 1.64 -2.07
N MET A 17 -17.10 2.18 -2.87
CA MET A 17 -16.89 3.42 -3.62
C MET A 17 -16.65 4.57 -2.63
N GLY A 18 -15.49 5.22 -2.72
CA GLY A 18 -15.07 6.28 -1.79
C GLY A 18 -14.10 5.84 -0.69
N ASP A 19 -13.79 4.53 -0.59
CA ASP A 19 -12.73 4.06 0.31
C ASP A 19 -11.35 4.41 -0.25
N LEU A 20 -10.59 5.17 0.53
CA LEU A 20 -9.25 5.59 0.20
C LEU A 20 -8.28 4.41 0.14
N LYS A 21 -8.48 3.35 0.95
CA LYS A 21 -7.64 2.14 0.93
C LYS A 21 -7.84 1.37 -0.37
N SER A 22 -9.09 1.24 -0.80
CA SER A 22 -9.45 0.63 -2.10
C SER A 22 -8.85 1.42 -3.27
N THR A 23 -8.90 2.75 -3.21
CA THR A 23 -8.27 3.63 -4.20
C THR A 23 -6.75 3.43 -4.22
N PHE A 24 -6.11 3.49 -3.06
CA PHE A 24 -4.67 3.28 -2.89
C PHE A 24 -4.22 1.95 -3.49
N ALA A 25 -4.93 0.86 -3.19
CA ALA A 25 -4.64 -0.48 -3.70
C ALA A 25 -4.77 -0.58 -5.22
N GLU A 26 -5.75 0.11 -5.81
CA GLU A 26 -5.93 0.15 -7.27
C GLU A 26 -4.84 0.96 -7.98
N TYR A 27 -4.40 2.08 -7.38
CA TYR A 27 -3.29 2.86 -7.94
C TYR A 27 -1.95 2.15 -7.77
N MET A 28 -1.71 1.52 -6.63
CA MET A 28 -0.54 0.67 -6.41
C MET A 28 -0.49 -0.48 -7.42
N PHE A 29 -1.62 -1.11 -7.73
CA PHE A 29 -1.68 -2.18 -8.75
C PHE A 29 -1.31 -1.69 -10.15
N LYS A 30 -1.72 -0.47 -10.50
CA LYS A 30 -1.40 0.17 -11.78
C LYS A 30 0.04 0.67 -11.86
N ASP A 31 0.68 0.86 -10.70
CA ASP A 31 2.05 1.31 -10.60
C ASP A 31 3.04 0.15 -10.83
N SER A 32 3.58 0.11 -12.04
CA SER A 32 4.57 -0.92 -12.43
C SER A 32 5.90 -0.77 -11.70
N SER A 33 6.20 0.44 -11.20
CA SER A 33 7.45 0.75 -10.49
C SER A 33 7.37 0.48 -8.99
N PHE A 34 6.18 0.16 -8.47
CA PHE A 34 6.02 -0.12 -7.05
C PHE A 34 6.84 -1.34 -6.62
N PRO A 35 7.57 -1.30 -5.49
CA PRO A 35 8.39 -2.43 -5.04
C PRO A 35 7.51 -3.59 -4.52
N LYS A 36 7.21 -4.56 -5.39
CA LYS A 36 6.23 -5.64 -5.15
C LYS A 36 6.67 -6.70 -4.14
N GLU A 37 7.98 -6.83 -3.91
CA GLU A 37 8.54 -7.82 -2.98
C GLU A 37 8.91 -7.24 -1.62
N GLU A 38 8.84 -5.92 -1.49
CA GLU A 38 9.23 -5.21 -0.28
C GLU A 38 8.22 -5.42 0.87
N LYS A 39 8.77 -5.49 2.08
CA LYS A 39 8.07 -5.74 3.34
C LYS A 39 8.42 -4.72 4.41
N SER A 40 9.56 -4.03 4.27
CA SER A 40 10.05 -3.04 5.23
C SER A 40 9.37 -1.69 5.04
N PHE A 41 9.06 -1.03 6.16
CA PHE A 41 8.40 0.27 6.18
C PHE A 41 9.23 1.35 5.48
N ASP A 42 10.50 1.53 5.88
CA ASP A 42 11.41 2.57 5.35
C ASP A 42 11.42 2.70 3.81
N PRO A 43 11.72 1.63 3.04
CA PRO A 43 11.76 1.73 1.57
C PRO A 43 10.39 2.02 0.95
N LEU A 44 9.30 1.52 1.55
CA LEU A 44 7.95 1.79 1.08
C LEU A 44 7.51 3.23 1.38
N SER A 45 7.76 3.71 2.61
CA SER A 45 7.48 5.07 3.05
C SER A 45 8.21 6.06 2.16
N ARG A 46 9.52 5.86 1.93
CA ARG A 46 10.30 6.69 1.01
C ARG A 46 9.72 6.71 -0.40
N TYR A 47 9.34 5.55 -0.95
CA TYR A 47 8.72 5.49 -2.26
C TYR A 47 7.43 6.33 -2.35
N ILE A 48 6.58 6.24 -1.34
CA ILE A 48 5.31 6.99 -1.27
C ILE A 48 5.57 8.49 -1.15
N GLU A 49 6.49 8.90 -0.28
CA GLU A 49 6.88 10.30 -0.09
C GLU A 49 7.50 10.91 -1.36
N GLU A 50 8.41 10.18 -2.02
CA GLU A 50 9.05 10.61 -3.26
C GLU A 50 8.04 10.72 -4.41
N LYS A 51 7.06 9.82 -4.46
CA LYS A 51 6.02 9.85 -5.49
C LYS A 51 5.06 11.03 -5.31
N ALA A 52 4.79 11.43 -4.06
CA ALA A 52 3.90 12.53 -3.70
C ALA A 52 2.55 12.52 -4.45
N ASP A 53 1.99 11.33 -4.70
CA ASP A 53 0.77 11.16 -5.48
C ASP A 53 -0.46 11.36 -4.58
N ALA A 54 -1.36 12.27 -4.97
CA ALA A 54 -2.60 12.53 -4.24
C ALA A 54 -3.50 11.30 -4.06
N LYS A 55 -3.33 10.27 -4.90
CA LYS A 55 -4.11 9.03 -4.87
C LYS A 55 -3.43 7.92 -4.05
N MET A 56 -2.19 8.15 -3.66
CA MET A 56 -1.46 7.34 -2.68
C MET A 56 -0.95 8.22 -1.54
N PRO A 57 -1.85 8.83 -0.75
CA PRO A 57 -1.45 9.68 0.36
C PRO A 57 -0.75 8.87 1.46
N SER A 58 0.29 9.46 2.06
CA SER A 58 1.08 8.85 3.14
C SER A 58 0.21 8.39 4.33
N VAL A 59 -0.80 9.17 4.70
CA VAL A 59 -1.74 8.80 5.78
C VAL A 59 -2.42 7.46 5.52
N VAL A 60 -2.83 7.18 4.28
CA VAL A 60 -3.49 5.91 3.92
C VAL A 60 -2.46 4.78 3.84
N PHE A 61 -1.24 5.09 3.41
CA PHE A 61 -0.13 4.14 3.47
C PHE A 61 0.15 3.70 4.92
N ASP A 62 0.27 4.65 5.85
CA ASP A 62 0.54 4.36 7.26
C ASP A 62 -0.56 3.47 7.85
N GLU A 63 -1.83 3.78 7.59
CA GLU A 63 -2.94 2.94 8.05
C GLU A 63 -2.92 1.53 7.43
N LEU A 64 -2.60 1.39 6.14
CA LEU A 64 -2.48 0.09 5.50
C LEU A 64 -1.27 -0.69 6.06
N PHE A 65 -0.17 0.01 6.32
CA PHE A 65 1.04 -0.62 6.83
C PHE A 65 0.82 -1.13 8.26
N LEU A 66 0.18 -0.34 9.13
CA LEU A 66 -0.20 -0.81 10.47
C LEU A 66 -1.03 -2.10 10.42
N LEU A 67 -2.04 -2.17 9.55
CA LEU A 67 -2.85 -3.39 9.37
C LEU A 67 -2.04 -4.57 8.81
N TYR A 68 -1.01 -4.28 8.01
CA TYR A 68 -0.08 -5.29 7.52
C TYR A 68 0.80 -5.81 8.66
N GLU A 69 1.34 -4.92 9.50
CA GLU A 69 2.12 -5.31 10.68
C GLU A 69 1.28 -6.15 11.64
N GLU A 70 0.08 -5.71 12.01
CA GLU A 70 -0.82 -6.45 12.92
C GLU A 70 -1.16 -7.88 12.42
N ARG A 71 -1.10 -8.10 11.10
CA ARG A 71 -1.51 -9.37 10.48
C ARG A 71 -0.33 -10.31 10.19
N PHE A 72 0.88 -9.79 10.01
CA PHE A 72 2.03 -10.55 9.51
C PHE A 72 3.31 -10.40 10.33
N LEU A 73 3.36 -9.49 11.29
CA LEU A 73 4.44 -9.35 12.29
C LEU A 73 3.93 -9.73 13.68
#